data_AF-A0A6U3B3J1-F1
#
_entry.id   AF-A0A6U3B3J1-F1
#
_cell.length_a   1.000
_cell.length_b   1.000
_cell.length_c   1.000
_cell.angle_alpha   90.00
_cell.angle_beta   90.00
_cell.angle_gamma   90.00
#
_symmetry.space_group_name_H-M   'P 1'
#
loop_
_entity.id
_entity.type
_entity.pdbx_description
1 polymer ?
#
loop_
_entity_poly.entity_id
_entity_poly.type
_entity_poly.pdbx_seq_one_letter_code
_entity_poly.pdbx_strand_id
1 'polypeptide(L)'
;MSSALIKGLRRGLRPAARRVRMHGGSPEEVAAGMEWWKKVTLATVPVVGVALLANLYLEFSHHAHEAEGPTYVYMKIRNKPYPWGKGDCNFFDLKCRRNE
;
A
#
# COMPACT_ATOMS: atom_id res chain seq x y z
N MET A 1 10.55 -29.72 52.00
CA MET A 1 11.61 -28.94 51.35
C MET A 1 11.64 -29.34 49.88
N SER A 2 11.51 -28.36 49.00
CA SER A 2 11.95 -28.31 47.58
C SER A 2 11.45 -29.39 46.60
N SER A 3 10.48 -29.09 45.76
CA SER A 3 10.61 -28.43 44.44
C SER A 3 11.37 -29.26 43.38
N ALA A 4 10.62 -30.10 42.67
CA ALA A 4 11.02 -30.67 41.38
C ALA A 4 9.73 -31.01 40.61
N LEU A 5 9.51 -30.72 39.34
CA LEU A 5 10.34 -30.12 38.30
C LEU A 5 9.34 -29.84 37.16
N ILE A 6 8.79 -28.63 37.07
CA ILE A 6 8.02 -28.19 35.89
C ILE A 6 9.05 -27.87 34.79
N LYS A 7 9.59 -28.91 34.14
CA LYS A 7 10.40 -28.79 32.92
C LYS A 7 9.58 -29.32 31.76
N GLY A 8 8.68 -28.51 31.24
CA GLY A 8 7.87 -28.90 30.07
C GLY A 8 7.34 -27.76 29.22
N LEU A 9 7.58 -26.49 29.56
CA LEU A 9 7.11 -25.36 28.77
C LEU A 9 8.24 -24.74 27.96
N ARG A 10 7.92 -24.40 26.71
CA ARG A 10 8.73 -23.71 25.67
C ARG A 10 9.43 -24.62 24.65
N ARG A 11 8.66 -25.48 23.98
CA ARG A 11 8.86 -25.62 22.52
C ARG A 11 8.34 -24.34 21.87
N GLY A 12 9.20 -23.32 21.83
CA GLY A 12 8.92 -22.09 21.12
C GLY A 12 8.63 -22.38 19.65
N LEU A 13 7.56 -21.76 19.14
CA LEU A 13 7.43 -21.47 17.72
C LEU A 13 8.70 -20.73 17.30
N ARG A 14 9.64 -21.45 16.69
CA ARG A 14 10.69 -20.80 15.92
C ARG A 14 9.97 -20.14 14.75
N PRO A 15 9.98 -18.81 14.59
CA PRO A 15 9.62 -18.27 13.30
C PRO A 15 10.63 -18.89 12.33
N ALA A 16 10.15 -19.74 11.43
CA ALA A 16 10.89 -20.05 10.23
C ALA A 16 10.97 -18.74 9.47
N ALA A 17 11.95 -17.91 9.83
CA ALA A 17 12.42 -16.84 8.98
C ALA A 17 12.88 -17.55 7.72
N ARG A 18 11.95 -17.69 6.76
CA ARG A 18 12.24 -18.01 5.38
C ARG A 18 13.19 -16.91 4.95
N ARG A 19 14.49 -17.18 5.08
CA ARG A 19 15.56 -16.31 4.59
C ARG A 19 15.36 -16.29 3.08
N VAL A 20 14.63 -15.29 2.60
CA VAL A 20 14.61 -14.91 1.19
C VAL A 20 16.05 -14.46 0.91
N ARG A 21 16.87 -15.40 0.46
CA ARG A 21 18.29 -15.20 0.17
C ARG A 21 18.37 -14.49 -1.18
N MET A 22 18.23 -13.17 -1.18
CA MET A 22 18.30 -12.33 -2.39
C MET A 22 19.68 -11.71 -2.62
N HIS A 23 20.67 -11.96 -1.76
CA HIS A 23 22.03 -11.43 -1.93
C HIS A 23 23.08 -12.55 -1.75
N GLY A 24 23.95 -12.71 -2.75
CA GLY A 24 25.02 -13.72 -2.81
C GLY A 24 26.27 -13.36 -2.01
N GLY A 25 26.11 -12.89 -0.77
CA GLY A 25 27.21 -12.54 0.14
C GLY A 25 27.35 -13.53 1.30
N SER A 26 28.42 -13.37 2.08
CA SER A 26 28.59 -14.09 3.34
C SER A 26 27.47 -13.73 4.34
N PRO A 27 27.14 -14.61 5.33
CA PRO A 27 26.05 -14.35 6.27
C PRO A 27 26.18 -13.04 7.06
N GLU A 28 27.41 -12.61 7.33
CA GLU A 28 27.74 -11.36 8.01
C GLU A 28 27.46 -10.14 7.14
N GLU A 29 27.94 -10.16 5.88
CA GLU A 29 27.70 -9.08 4.91
C GLU A 29 26.21 -8.87 4.66
N VAL A 30 25.43 -9.94 4.61
CA VAL A 30 23.97 -9.85 4.47
C VAL A 30 23.35 -9.19 5.70
N ALA A 31 23.80 -9.53 6.92
CA ALA A 31 23.27 -8.91 8.13
C ALA A 31 23.59 -7.40 8.18
N ALA A 32 24.82 -7.01 7.86
CA ALA A 32 25.23 -5.62 7.78
C ALA A 32 24.44 -4.85 6.71
N GLY A 33 24.23 -5.46 5.53
CA GLY A 33 23.42 -4.87 4.46
C GLY A 33 21.96 -4.67 4.87
N MET A 34 21.37 -5.63 5.60
CA MET A 34 20.01 -5.50 6.12
C MET A 34 19.88 -4.37 7.14
N GLU A 35 20.86 -4.22 8.05
CA GLU A 35 20.88 -3.11 9.00
C GLU A 35 21.04 -1.75 8.33
N TRP A 36 21.87 -1.68 7.29
CA TRP A 36 22.02 -0.47 6.49
C TRP A 36 20.71 -0.05 5.84
N TRP A 37 20.05 -0.96 5.10
CA TRP A 37 18.78 -0.66 4.45
C TRP A 37 17.67 -0.30 5.44
N LYS A 38 17.65 -0.95 6.62
CA LYS A 38 16.73 -0.58 7.69
C LYS A 38 16.92 0.88 8.13
N LYS A 39 18.18 1.31 8.32
CA LYS A 39 18.48 2.71 8.69
C LYS A 39 18.09 3.67 7.57
N VAL A 40 18.41 3.34 6.32
CA VAL A 40 18.02 4.14 5.15
C VAL A 40 16.51 4.31 5.09
N THR A 41 15.73 3.23 5.16
CA THR A 41 14.27 3.31 5.12
C THR A 41 13.73 4.15 6.27
N LEU A 42 14.23 3.97 7.50
CA LEU A 42 13.80 4.78 8.66
C LEU A 42 14.12 6.27 8.48
N ALA A 43 15.21 6.61 7.79
CA ALA A 43 15.54 8.01 7.46
C ALA A 43 14.69 8.55 6.30
N THR A 44 14.36 7.73 5.30
CA THR A 44 13.60 8.16 4.12
C THR A 44 12.11 8.34 4.40
N VAL A 45 11.52 7.50 5.27
CA VAL A 45 10.09 7.59 5.63
C VAL A 45 9.65 8.99 6.07
N PRO A 46 10.31 9.69 7.02
CA PRO A 46 9.90 11.03 7.41
C PRO A 46 10.05 12.05 6.28
N VAL A 47 11.08 11.93 5.45
CA VAL A 47 11.32 12.84 4.30
C VAL A 47 10.17 12.73 3.30
N VAL A 48 9.80 11.50 2.92
CA VAL A 48 8.67 11.26 2.01
C VAL A 48 7.35 11.66 2.68
N GLY A 49 7.19 11.40 3.98
CA GLY A 49 6.01 11.75 4.75
C GLY A 49 5.74 13.26 4.73
N VAL A 50 6.75 14.10 4.96
CA VAL A 50 6.61 15.56 4.92
C VAL A 50 6.24 16.04 3.52
N ALA A 51 6.94 15.55 2.49
CA ALA A 51 6.65 15.93 1.11
C ALA A 51 5.22 15.51 0.70
N LEU A 52 4.78 14.31 1.08
CA LEU A 52 3.43 13.83 0.82
C LEU A 52 2.40 14.72 1.51
N LEU A 53 2.55 14.99 2.80
CA LEU A 53 1.60 15.83 3.54
C LEU A 53 1.52 17.25 2.97
N ALA A 54 2.65 17.84 2.60
CA ALA A 54 2.69 19.16 1.97
C ALA A 54 1.96 19.16 0.62
N ASN A 55 2.22 18.17 -0.25
CA ASN A 55 1.55 18.06 -1.54
C ASN A 55 0.04 17.82 -1.39
N LEU A 56 -0.37 16.92 -0.49
CA LEU A 56 -1.80 16.67 -0.25
C LEU A 56 -2.50 17.91 0.31
N TYR A 57 -1.85 18.65 1.21
CA TYR A 57 -2.42 19.89 1.74
C TYR A 57 -2.63 20.94 0.63
N LEU A 58 -1.65 21.11 -0.25
CA LEU A 58 -1.75 22.06 -1.37
C LEU A 58 -2.82 21.61 -2.38
N GLU A 59 -2.78 20.36 -2.84
CA GLU A 59 -3.68 19.87 -3.88
C GLU A 59 -5.14 19.77 -3.40
N PHE A 60 -5.37 19.29 -2.18
CA PHE A 60 -6.74 19.17 -1.67
C PHE A 60 -7.31 20.47 -1.10
N SER A 61 -6.49 21.49 -0.82
CA SER A 61 -7.03 22.80 -0.40
C SER A 61 -7.61 23.60 -1.57
N HIS A 62 -7.25 23.27 -2.82
CA HIS A 62 -7.88 23.81 -4.03
C HIS A 62 -9.04 22.90 -4.48
N HIS A 63 -10.19 22.98 -3.83
CA HIS A 63 -11.38 22.31 -4.32
C HIS A 63 -11.95 22.98 -5.58
N ALA A 64 -12.05 22.21 -6.67
CA ALA A 64 -13.21 22.06 -7.58
C ALA A 64 -12.85 22.07 -9.08
N HIS A 65 -12.30 20.96 -9.58
CA HIS A 65 -12.57 20.57 -10.97
C HIS A 65 -13.93 19.86 -11.04
N GLU A 66 -15.00 20.54 -10.64
CA GLU A 66 -16.39 20.10 -10.83
C GLU A 66 -17.19 21.07 -11.69
N ALA A 67 -16.56 21.69 -12.68
CA ALA A 67 -17.30 22.02 -13.88
C ALA A 67 -17.25 20.77 -14.76
N GLU A 68 -18.30 19.94 -14.72
CA GLU A 68 -18.57 19.08 -15.88
C GLU A 68 -18.74 20.03 -17.05
N GLY A 69 -17.67 20.19 -17.84
CA GLY A 69 -17.74 20.93 -19.08
C GLY A 69 -18.88 20.39 -19.95
N PRO A 70 -19.34 21.16 -20.94
CA PRO A 70 -20.45 20.75 -21.79
C PRO A 70 -20.23 19.33 -22.32
N THR A 71 -21.25 18.48 -22.21
CA THR A 71 -21.20 17.10 -22.69
C THR A 71 -21.18 17.11 -24.22
N TYR A 72 -19.99 17.00 -24.79
CA TYR A 72 -19.81 16.85 -26.23
C TYR A 72 -20.31 15.50 -26.73
N VAL A 73 -20.81 15.47 -27.96
CA VAL A 73 -21.41 14.28 -28.61
C VAL A 73 -20.43 13.11 -28.73
N TYR A 74 -19.13 13.39 -28.78
CA TYR A 74 -18.08 12.36 -28.81
C TYR A 74 -17.70 11.82 -27.43
N MET A 75 -18.14 12.45 -26.34
CA MET A 75 -17.90 11.98 -24.99
C MET A 75 -18.95 10.96 -24.57
N LYS A 76 -18.56 9.97 -23.76
CA LYS A 76 -19.46 8.92 -23.24
C LYS A 76 -20.23 8.14 -24.33
N ILE A 77 -19.70 8.02 -25.55
CA ILE A 77 -20.28 7.12 -26.58
C ILE A 77 -20.15 5.66 -26.13
N ARG A 78 -21.26 4.93 -26.16
CA ARG A 78 -21.31 3.50 -25.78
C ARG A 78 -22.15 2.73 -26.79
N ASN A 79 -21.52 1.81 -27.52
CA ASN A 79 -22.21 0.91 -28.46
C ASN A 79 -22.66 -0.40 -27.80
N LYS A 80 -22.07 -0.75 -26.65
CA LYS A 80 -22.37 -1.95 -25.86
C LYS A 80 -22.21 -1.65 -24.37
N PRO A 81 -23.02 -2.28 -23.50
CA PRO A 81 -22.84 -2.16 -22.06
C PRO A 81 -21.51 -2.79 -21.63
N TYR A 82 -20.99 -2.33 -20.51
CA TYR A 82 -19.83 -2.95 -19.86
C TYR A 82 -20.16 -4.34 -19.31
N PRO A 83 -19.16 -5.22 -19.15
CA PRO A 83 -19.35 -6.59 -18.66
C PRO A 83 -19.56 -6.71 -17.14
N TRP A 84 -19.75 -5.59 -16.42
CA TRP A 84 -20.04 -5.58 -14.98
C TRP A 84 -21.47 -5.12 -14.72
N GLY A 85 -21.95 -5.34 -13.49
CA GLY A 85 -23.36 -5.17 -13.14
C GLY A 85 -23.97 -3.79 -13.42
N LYS A 86 -23.16 -2.73 -13.49
CA LYS A 86 -23.58 -1.38 -13.93
C LYS A 86 -23.03 -1.10 -15.33
N GLY A 87 -23.74 -1.55 -16.36
CA GLY A 87 -23.30 -1.55 -17.76
C GLY A 87 -23.03 -0.17 -18.37
N ASP A 88 -23.66 0.87 -17.82
CA ASP A 88 -23.56 2.25 -18.34
C ASP A 88 -22.51 3.10 -17.62
N CYS A 89 -22.18 2.76 -16.36
CA CYS A 89 -21.14 3.45 -15.60
C CYS A 89 -19.76 2.85 -15.89
N ASN A 90 -18.75 3.70 -16.14
CA ASN A 90 -17.35 3.27 -16.17
C ASN A 90 -16.93 2.67 -14.82
N PHE A 91 -15.91 1.80 -14.80
CA PHE A 91 -15.49 1.06 -13.60
C PHE A 91 -15.12 1.98 -12.42
N PHE A 92 -14.45 3.11 -12.71
CA PHE A 92 -14.04 4.11 -11.71
C PHE A 92 -14.95 5.36 -11.67
N ASP A 93 -16.12 5.33 -12.32
CA ASP A 93 -17.09 6.43 -12.22
C ASP A 93 -17.90 6.28 -10.92
N LEU A 94 -17.32 6.80 -9.83
CA LEU A 94 -17.88 6.71 -8.49
C LEU A 94 -19.17 7.53 -8.33
N LYS A 95 -19.39 8.56 -9.17
CA LYS A 95 -20.59 9.39 -9.12
C LYS A 95 -21.76 8.68 -9.79
N CYS A 96 -21.55 8.19 -11.02
CA CYS A 96 -22.55 7.39 -11.74
C CYS A 96 -22.98 6.17 -10.91
N ARG A 97 -22.03 5.47 -10.28
CA ARG A 97 -22.34 4.29 -9.47
C ARG A 97 -23.11 4.59 -8.18
N ARG A 98 -23.09 5.82 -7.66
CA ARG A 98 -23.70 6.21 -6.37
C ARG A 98 -25.13 6.73 -6.50
N ASN A 99 -25.46 7.36 -7.63
CA ASN A 99 -26.71 8.11 -7.82
C ASN A 99 -27.77 7.33 -8.63
N GLU A 100 -27.72 6.00 -8.62
CA GLU A 100 -28.67 5.07 -9.27
C GLU A 100 -29.43 4.26 -8.21
#